data_AF-A0A7C9RH76-F1
#
_entry.id   AF-A0A7C9RH76-F1
#
_cell.length_a   1.000
_cell.length_b   1.000
_cell.length_c   1.000
_cell.angle_alpha   90.00
_cell.angle_beta   90.00
_cell.angle_gamma   90.00
#
_symmetry.space_group_name_H-M   'P 1'
#
loop_
_entity.id
_entity.type
_entity.pdbx_description
1 polymer ?
#
loop_
_entity_poly.entity_id
_entity_poly.type
_entity_poly.pdbx_seq_one_letter_code
_entity_poly.pdbx_strand_id
1 'polypeptide(L)'
;MADADLDAIIRQLAKQQHKTLTAAVKKQRDRYAALAAKAKDAQGKQLNRQLAKDALEIGTSTVKRLQMSADNAAYSHARSIRQAIDAAKEAAKKAASDAKASKPKTAKKAAKKSPKS
;
A
#
# COMPACT_ATOMS: atom_id res chain seq x y z
N MET A 1 1.63 -6.49 20.80
CA MET A 1 1.80 -5.40 19.82
C MET A 1 2.08 -6.08 18.50
N ALA A 2 1.09 -6.14 17.60
CA ALA A 2 1.38 -6.56 16.23
C ALA A 2 2.19 -5.42 15.62
N ASP A 3 3.41 -5.70 15.16
CA ASP A 3 4.12 -4.78 14.28
C ASP A 3 3.14 -4.33 13.20
N ALA A 4 3.05 -3.02 12.96
CA ALA A 4 2.14 -2.51 11.96
C ALA A 4 2.51 -3.15 10.62
N ASP A 5 1.58 -3.90 10.03
CA ASP A 5 1.75 -4.44 8.68
C ASP A 5 2.11 -3.29 7.72
N LEU A 6 2.94 -3.57 6.72
CA LEU A 6 3.54 -2.53 5.86
C LEU A 6 2.48 -1.61 5.23
N ASP A 7 1.28 -2.11 4.95
CA ASP A 7 0.17 -1.33 4.42
C ASP A 7 -0.36 -0.28 5.42
N ALA A 8 -0.41 -0.60 6.71
CA ALA A 8 -0.77 0.34 7.77
C ALA A 8 0.29 1.45 7.90
N ILE A 9 1.58 1.09 7.81
CA ILE A 9 2.71 2.04 7.82
C ILE A 9 2.61 2.99 6.62
N ILE A 10 2.35 2.47 5.42
CA ILE A 10 2.19 3.28 4.20
C ILE A 10 1.08 4.31 4.37
N ARG A 11 -0.09 3.91 4.87
CA ARG A 11 -1.23 4.82 5.09
C ARG A 11 -0.93 5.87 6.15
N GLN A 12 -0.26 5.49 7.23
CA GLN A 12 0.12 6.42 8.30
C GLN A 12 1.12 7.46 7.80
N LEU A 13 2.16 7.03 7.09
CA LEU A 13 3.15 7.91 6.50
C LEU A 13 2.49 8.89 5.51
N ALA A 14 1.60 8.40 4.65
CA ALA A 14 0.87 9.24 3.71
C ALA A 14 0.03 10.30 4.41
N LYS A 15 -0.65 9.97 5.51
CA LYS A 15 -1.42 10.94 6.32
C LYS A 15 -0.52 12.00 6.96
N GLN A 16 0.65 11.61 7.46
CA GLN A 16 1.63 12.56 8.00
C GLN A 16 2.16 13.49 6.91
N GLN A 17 2.56 12.96 5.76
CA GLN A 17 3.00 13.73 4.61
C GLN A 17 1.91 14.66 4.07
N HIS A 18 0.65 14.22 4.03
CA HIS A 18 -0.48 15.03 3.59
C HIS A 18 -0.57 16.35 4.36
N LYS A 19 -0.42 16.30 5.70
CA LYS A 19 -0.44 17.51 6.55
C LYS A 19 0.72 18.45 6.20
N THR A 20 1.93 17.91 6.14
CA THR A 20 3.16 18.69 5.84
C THR A 20 3.09 19.33 4.46
N LEU A 21 2.68 18.57 3.43
CA LEU A 21 2.59 19.08 2.07
C LEU A 21 1.46 20.10 1.93
N THR A 22 0.31 19.89 2.57
CA THR A 22 -0.78 20.87 2.57
C THR A 22 -0.35 22.20 3.22
N ALA A 23 0.43 22.14 4.30
CA ALA A 23 0.99 23.34 4.92
C ALA A 23 1.98 24.05 3.98
N ALA A 24 2.83 23.31 3.28
CA ALA A 24 3.74 23.87 2.29
C ALA A 24 3.01 24.55 1.12
N VAL A 25 1.95 23.92 0.60
CA VAL A 25 1.07 24.50 -0.44
C VAL A 25 0.44 25.80 0.03
N LYS A 26 -0.09 25.86 1.26
CA LYS A 26 -0.64 27.09 1.83
C LYS A 26 0.41 28.18 1.97
N LYS A 27 1.62 27.83 2.43
CA LYS A 27 2.75 28.78 2.52
C LYS A 27 3.13 29.34 1.13
N GLN A 28 3.09 28.51 0.10
CA GLN A 28 3.36 28.94 -1.28
C GLN A 28 2.28 29.90 -1.80
N ARG A 29 0.99 29.59 -1.57
CA ARG A 29 -0.13 30.50 -1.83
C ARG A 29 0.08 31.85 -1.13
N ASP A 30 0.40 31.82 0.15
CA ASP A 30 0.56 33.03 0.97
C ASP A 30 1.71 33.91 0.49
N ARG A 31 2.80 33.29 0.02
CA ARG A 31 3.90 34.01 -0.63
C ARG A 31 3.41 34.79 -1.85
N TYR A 32 2.64 34.17 -2.75
CA TYR A 32 2.11 34.88 -3.92
C TYR A 32 1.07 35.94 -3.54
N ALA A 33 0.24 35.69 -2.54
CA ALA A 33 -0.70 36.69 -2.03
C ALA A 33 0.05 37.92 -1.46
N ALA A 34 1.15 37.71 -0.74
CA ALA A 34 2.00 38.79 -0.24
C ALA A 34 2.71 39.55 -1.36
N LEU A 35 3.15 38.87 -2.42
CA LEU A 35 3.70 39.52 -3.62
C LEU A 35 2.63 40.38 -4.32
N ALA A 36 1.40 39.89 -4.42
CA ALA A 36 0.29 40.66 -4.96
C ALA A 36 -0.01 41.92 -4.13
N ALA A 37 0.07 41.83 -2.80
CA ALA A 37 -0.14 42.98 -1.92
C ALA A 37 0.95 44.06 -2.08
N LYS A 38 2.18 43.66 -2.43
CA LYS A 38 3.32 44.56 -2.63
C LYS A 38 3.48 45.10 -4.05
N ALA A 39 2.80 44.50 -5.03
CA ALA A 39 2.89 44.91 -6.43
C ALA A 39 2.35 46.34 -6.61
N LYS A 40 3.06 47.15 -7.41
CA LYS A 40 2.72 48.56 -7.65
C LYS A 40 1.74 48.71 -8.81
N ASP A 41 1.93 47.94 -9.88
CA ASP A 41 1.11 47.96 -11.08
C ASP A 41 -0.04 46.92 -11.02
N ALA A 42 -1.07 47.14 -11.83
CA ALA A 42 -2.27 46.31 -11.86
C ALA A 42 -1.99 44.90 -12.42
N GLN A 43 -1.09 44.79 -13.40
CA GLN A 43 -0.76 43.51 -14.03
C GLN A 43 -0.08 42.56 -13.05
N GLY A 44 0.92 43.04 -12.31
CA GLY A 44 1.63 42.31 -11.26
C GLY A 44 0.71 41.91 -10.10
N LYS A 45 -0.25 42.76 -9.72
CA LYS A 45 -1.29 42.39 -8.75
C LYS A 45 -2.14 41.22 -9.25
N GLN A 46 -2.63 41.31 -10.49
CA GLN A 46 -3.48 40.27 -11.07
C GLN A 46 -2.72 38.95 -11.28
N LEU A 47 -1.50 39.00 -11.81
CA LEU A 47 -0.64 37.84 -12.00
C LEU A 47 -0.39 37.11 -10.69
N ASN A 48 0.06 37.82 -9.65
CA ASN A 48 0.36 37.19 -8.36
C ASN A 48 -0.91 36.65 -7.66
N ARG A 49 -2.07 37.29 -7.84
CA ARG A 49 -3.36 36.74 -7.38
C ARG A 49 -3.71 35.44 -8.10
N GLN A 50 -3.48 35.37 -9.41
CA GLN A 50 -3.71 34.15 -10.18
C GLN A 50 -2.76 33.04 -9.75
N LEU A 51 -1.46 33.33 -9.62
CA LEU A 51 -0.47 32.38 -9.13
C LEU A 51 -0.79 31.86 -7.73
N ALA A 52 -1.35 32.69 -6.85
CA ALA A 52 -1.79 32.23 -5.53
C ALA A 52 -2.94 31.20 -5.62
N LYS A 53 -3.91 31.42 -6.52
CA LYS A 53 -5.01 30.47 -6.76
C LYS A 53 -4.49 29.17 -7.36
N ASP A 54 -3.70 29.28 -8.43
CA ASP A 54 -3.16 28.12 -9.14
C ASP A 54 -2.27 27.27 -8.22
N ALA A 55 -1.41 27.90 -7.42
CA ALA A 55 -0.58 27.19 -6.45
C ALA A 55 -1.40 26.38 -5.44
N LEU A 56 -2.52 26.92 -4.97
CA LEU A 56 -3.41 26.22 -4.05
C LEU A 56 -4.13 25.05 -4.75
N GLU A 57 -4.67 25.26 -5.94
CA GLU A 57 -5.42 24.26 -6.69
C GLU A 57 -4.53 23.09 -7.17
N ILE A 58 -3.42 23.41 -7.83
CA ILE A 58 -2.45 22.44 -8.31
C ILE A 58 -1.81 21.72 -7.11
N GLY A 59 -1.45 22.45 -6.06
CA GLY A 59 -0.86 21.88 -4.86
C GLY A 59 -1.80 20.91 -4.16
N THR A 60 -3.04 21.31 -3.90
CA THR A 60 -4.02 20.44 -3.21
C THR A 60 -4.38 19.21 -4.03
N SER A 61 -4.54 19.34 -5.36
CA SER A 61 -4.78 18.18 -6.24
C SER A 61 -3.58 17.21 -6.24
N THR A 62 -2.36 17.72 -6.22
CA THR A 62 -1.13 16.91 -6.18
C THR A 62 -0.99 16.16 -4.86
N VAL A 63 -1.27 16.81 -3.73
CA VAL A 63 -1.25 16.17 -2.40
C VAL A 63 -2.32 15.07 -2.32
N LYS A 64 -3.52 15.30 -2.85
CA LYS A 64 -4.57 14.28 -2.93
C LYS A 64 -4.16 13.09 -3.80
N ARG A 65 -3.56 13.35 -4.96
CA ARG A 65 -3.03 12.28 -5.84
C ARG A 65 -1.99 11.43 -5.12
N LEU A 66 -1.06 12.04 -4.37
CA LEU A 66 -0.07 11.31 -3.59
C LEU A 66 -0.73 10.40 -2.54
N GLN A 67 -1.73 10.90 -1.82
CA GLN A 67 -2.48 10.09 -0.85
C GLN A 67 -3.18 8.89 -1.52
N MET A 68 -3.85 9.11 -2.65
CA MET A 68 -4.49 8.03 -3.41
C MET A 68 -3.48 6.98 -3.88
N SER A 69 -2.30 7.41 -4.37
CA SER A 69 -1.23 6.50 -4.76
C SER A 69 -0.74 5.65 -3.58
N ALA A 70 -0.62 6.25 -2.39
CA ALA A 70 -0.24 5.52 -1.19
C ALA A 70 -1.31 4.51 -0.75
N ASP A 71 -2.59 4.88 -0.79
CA ASP A 71 -3.71 3.97 -0.50
C ASP A 71 -3.75 2.79 -1.49
N ASN A 72 -3.52 3.06 -2.77
CA ASN A 72 -3.44 2.01 -3.81
C ASN A 72 -2.24 1.07 -3.58
N ALA A 73 -1.07 1.61 -3.22
CA ALA A 73 0.10 0.81 -2.89
C ALA A 73 -0.14 -0.07 -1.67
N ALA A 74 -0.72 0.48 -0.60
CA ALA A 74 -1.08 -0.25 0.61
C ALA A 74 -2.07 -1.39 0.30
N TYR A 75 -3.10 -1.11 -0.50
CA TYR A 75 -4.08 -2.13 -0.89
C TYR A 75 -3.48 -3.23 -1.77
N SER A 76 -2.65 -2.86 -2.76
CA SER A 76 -1.97 -3.82 -3.63
C SER A 76 -1.04 -4.75 -2.85
N HIS A 77 -0.31 -4.20 -1.86
CA HIS A 77 0.54 -4.98 -0.97
C HIS A 77 -0.28 -5.97 -0.13
N ALA A 78 -1.31 -5.49 0.57
CA ALA A 78 -2.17 -6.35 1.40
C ALA A 78 -2.82 -7.48 0.59
N ARG A 79 -3.28 -7.17 -0.64
CA ARG A 79 -3.81 -8.19 -1.56
C ARG A 79 -2.76 -9.22 -1.95
N SER A 80 -1.55 -8.78 -2.30
CA SER A 80 -0.46 -9.68 -2.71
C SER A 80 -0.05 -10.64 -1.59
N ILE A 81 0.03 -10.13 -0.35
CA ILE A 81 0.30 -10.97 0.83
C ILE A 81 -0.82 -11.99 1.04
N ARG A 82 -2.08 -11.58 0.91
CA ARG A 82 -3.21 -12.52 1.03
C ARG A 82 -3.15 -13.62 -0.03
N GLN A 83 -2.86 -13.27 -1.28
CA GLN A 83 -2.70 -14.24 -2.36
C GLN A 83 -1.56 -15.23 -2.10
N ALA A 84 -0.42 -14.74 -1.61
CA ALA A 84 0.71 -15.59 -1.24
C ALA A 84 0.35 -16.57 -0.10
N ILE A 85 -0.37 -16.09 0.92
CA ILE A 85 -0.85 -16.91 2.03
C ILE A 85 -1.82 -17.98 1.52
N ASP A 86 -2.79 -17.61 0.69
CA ASP A 86 -3.76 -18.55 0.15
C ASP A 86 -3.09 -19.60 -0.75
N ALA A 87 -2.14 -19.20 -1.59
CA ALA A 87 -1.35 -20.12 -2.40
C ALA A 87 -0.52 -21.11 -1.55
N ALA A 88 0.12 -20.62 -0.48
CA ALA A 88 0.87 -21.47 0.45
C ALA A 88 -0.04 -22.49 1.17
N LYS A 89 -1.24 -22.07 1.58
CA LYS A 89 -2.24 -22.97 2.18
C LYS A 89 -2.70 -24.05 1.22
N GLU A 90 -2.98 -23.71 -0.04
CA GLU A 90 -3.39 -24.70 -1.04
C GLU A 90 -2.25 -25.67 -1.38
N ALA A 91 -1.01 -25.19 -1.47
CA ALA A 91 0.16 -26.06 -1.63
C ALA A 91 0.32 -27.04 -0.46
N ALA A 92 0.14 -26.57 0.78
CA ALA A 92 0.20 -27.41 1.97
C ALA A 92 -0.92 -28.48 1.98
N LYS A 93 -2.14 -28.12 1.55
CA LYS A 93 -3.26 -29.09 1.42
C LYS A 93 -2.95 -30.18 0.39
N LYS A 94 -2.42 -29.81 -0.78
CA LYS A 94 -2.03 -30.77 -1.83
C LYS A 94 -0.93 -31.72 -1.36
N ALA A 95 0.11 -31.19 -0.71
CA ALA A 95 1.16 -32.01 -0.14
C ALA A 95 0.62 -32.99 0.92
N ALA A 96 -0.33 -32.56 1.75
CA ALA A 96 -0.98 -33.41 2.75
C ALA A 96 -1.89 -34.48 2.14
N SER A 97 -2.57 -34.21 1.01
CA SER A 97 -3.35 -35.22 0.29
C SER A 97 -2.47 -36.26 -0.39
N ASP A 98 -1.36 -35.83 -1.00
CA ASP A 98 -0.42 -36.73 -1.66
C ASP A 98 0.25 -37.65 -0.64
N ALA A 99 0.68 -37.12 0.51
CA ALA A 99 1.23 -37.92 1.61
C ALA A 99 0.22 -38.94 2.19
N LYS A 100 -1.09 -38.65 2.16
CA LYS A 100 -2.13 -39.61 2.55
C LYS A 100 -2.36 -40.69 1.50
N ALA A 101 -2.21 -40.38 0.21
CA ALA A 101 -2.35 -41.33 -0.89
C ALA A 101 -1.15 -42.31 -0.97
N SER A 102 0.04 -41.89 -0.54
CA SER A 102 1.26 -42.72 -0.56
C SER A 102 1.37 -43.72 0.62
N LYS A 103 0.43 -43.75 1.58
CA LYS A 103 0.49 -44.70 2.70
C LYS A 103 0.08 -46.11 2.21
N PRO A 104 0.98 -47.11 2.16
CA PRO A 104 0.68 -48.39 1.53
C PRO A 104 -0.34 -49.20 2.36
N LYS A 105 -1.49 -49.50 1.75
CA LYS A 105 -2.47 -50.48 2.24
C LYS A 105 -1.97 -51.92 2.00
N THR A 106 -0.80 -52.35 2.47
CA THR A 106 -0.44 -53.79 2.44
C THR A 106 0.74 -54.12 3.35
N ALA A 107 0.52 -54.05 4.66
CA ALA A 107 1.39 -54.71 5.66
C ALA A 107 0.66 -55.87 6.37
N LYS A 108 -0.28 -56.55 5.69
CA LYS A 108 -1.06 -57.64 6.30
C LYS A 108 -1.22 -58.90 5.44
N LYS A 109 -0.22 -59.25 4.62
CA LYS A 109 -0.21 -60.56 3.94
C LYS A 109 1.20 -61.08 3.63
N ALA A 110 2.03 -61.27 4.65
CA ALA A 110 3.25 -62.10 4.50
C ALA A 110 3.69 -62.83 5.78
N ALA A 111 2.90 -62.80 6.86
CA ALA A 111 3.16 -63.60 8.07
C ALA A 111 2.22 -64.82 8.12
N LYS A 112 2.30 -65.71 7.12
CA LYS A 112 1.83 -67.09 7.29
C LYS A 112 2.46 -67.97 6.21
N LYS A 113 3.48 -68.72 6.65
CA LYS A 113 3.98 -70.03 6.16
C LYS A 113 5.51 -70.06 6.04
N SER A 114 6.17 -70.25 7.18
CA SER A 114 7.13 -71.35 7.32
C SER A 114 6.35 -72.58 7.82
N PRO A 115 6.63 -73.79 7.31
CA PRO A 115 7.66 -74.68 7.87
C PRO A 115 8.57 -75.29 6.78
N LYS A 116 9.87 -75.41 6.99
CA LYS A 116 10.59 -76.50 7.69
C LYS A 116 10.46 -77.84 6.95
N SER A 117 11.51 -78.20 6.19
CA SER A 117 12.16 -79.51 6.08
C SER A 117 13.36 -79.40 5.15
#